data_AF-A0A939AYA3-F1
#
_entry.id   AF-A0A939AYA3-F1
#
_cell.length_a   1.000
_cell.length_b   1.000
_cell.length_c   1.000
_cell.angle_alpha   90.00
_cell.angle_beta   90.00
_cell.angle_gamma   90.00
#
_symmetry.space_group_name_H-M   'P 1'
#
loop_
_entity.id
_entity.type
_entity.pdbx_description
1 polymer ?
#
loop_
_entity_poly.entity_id
_entity_poly.type
_entity_poly.pdbx_seq_one_letter_code
_entity_poly.pdbx_strand_id
1 'polypeptide(L)'
;MQHPPHLQIELLSKRFEPLKRLEQWQQQHSNAEPGTAAAEALFIGRVRAQASDGAALTALELEHYPGMTERQLNALATACSQRHGVERCLILHRIGRVLPGEAIVLVAIAADRRGPAQRCCQELLEALKHEAPFWKREWRADGNGQWITGNTPW
;
A
#
# COMPACT_ATOMS: atom_id res chain seq x y z
N MET A 1 -21.81 10.49 -16.70
CA MET A 1 -20.41 10.96 -16.58
C MET A 1 -19.80 10.20 -15.41
N GLN A 2 -18.61 9.59 -15.58
CA GLN A 2 -17.92 8.92 -14.47
C GLN A 2 -17.35 10.00 -13.53
N HIS A 3 -17.68 9.92 -12.24
CA HIS A 3 -17.09 10.79 -11.23
C HIS A 3 -15.61 10.42 -11.04
N PRO A 4 -14.73 11.41 -10.74
CA PRO A 4 -13.33 11.10 -10.44
C PRO A 4 -13.24 10.17 -9.22
N PRO A 5 -12.29 9.22 -9.22
CA PRO A 5 -12.15 8.27 -8.12
C PRO A 5 -11.78 9.00 -6.82
N HIS A 6 -12.32 8.53 -5.70
CA HIS A 6 -11.93 9.02 -4.39
C HIS A 6 -10.67 8.29 -3.92
N LEU A 7 -9.53 8.98 -3.94
CA LEU A 7 -8.23 8.43 -3.58
C LEU A 7 -7.83 8.92 -2.19
N GLN A 8 -7.47 7.99 -1.31
CA GLN A 8 -6.86 8.29 -0.01
C GLN A 8 -5.49 7.62 0.06
N ILE A 9 -4.43 8.44 0.16
CA ILE A 9 -3.05 7.97 0.15
C ILE A 9 -2.30 8.59 1.31
N GLU A 10 -1.66 7.77 2.15
CA GLU A 10 -0.93 8.25 3.31
C GLU A 10 0.38 7.47 3.52
N LEU A 11 1.45 8.21 3.79
CA LEU A 11 2.72 7.67 4.27
C LEU A 11 2.79 7.82 5.80
N LEU A 12 2.99 6.70 6.49
CA LEU A 12 2.84 6.60 7.94
C LEU A 12 4.19 6.28 8.59
N SER A 13 4.70 7.21 9.39
CA SER A 13 5.91 6.97 10.20
C SER A 13 5.66 6.07 11.40
N LYS A 14 4.42 6.05 11.91
CA LYS A 14 4.00 5.26 13.07
C LYS A 14 3.24 4.00 12.65
N ARG A 15 3.27 2.99 13.52
CA ARG A 15 2.45 1.78 13.39
C ARG A 15 0.98 2.13 13.23
N PHE A 16 0.30 1.38 12.37
CA PHE A 16 -1.13 1.45 12.19
C PHE A 16 -1.77 0.06 12.30
N GLU A 17 -3.05 0.04 12.65
CA GLU A 17 -3.85 -1.18 12.72
C GLU A 17 -4.68 -1.29 11.42
N PRO A 18 -4.27 -2.14 10.45
CA PRO A 18 -4.82 -2.10 9.09
C PRO A 18 -6.32 -2.35 9.03
N LEU A 19 -6.85 -3.25 9.86
CA LEU A 19 -8.28 -3.54 9.87
C LEU A 19 -9.11 -2.38 10.44
N LYS A 20 -8.61 -1.67 11.45
CA LYS A 20 -9.27 -0.46 11.98
C LYS A 20 -9.26 0.66 10.95
N ARG A 21 -8.15 0.82 10.22
CA ARG A 21 -8.05 1.80 9.14
C ARG A 21 -8.98 1.46 7.98
N LEU A 22 -9.10 0.19 7.62
CA LEU A 22 -10.06 -0.29 6.62
C LEU A 22 -11.50 -0.01 7.07
N GLU A 23 -11.85 -0.34 8.31
CA GLU A 23 -13.17 -0.07 8.87
C GLU A 23 -13.51 1.43 8.84
N GLN A 24 -12.58 2.30 9.25
CA GLN A 24 -12.75 3.76 9.19
C GLN A 24 -12.99 4.23 7.76
N TRP A 25 -12.20 3.73 6.81
CA TRP A 25 -12.37 4.03 5.39
C TRP A 25 -13.74 3.56 4.89
N GLN A 26 -14.18 2.35 5.22
CA GLN A 26 -15.52 1.85 4.85
C GLN A 26 -16.64 2.72 5.45
N GLN A 27 -16.54 3.11 6.72
CA GLN A 27 -17.54 3.95 7.40
C GLN A 27 -17.68 5.35 6.81
N GLN A 28 -16.56 5.96 6.37
CA GLN A 28 -16.58 7.23 5.64
C GLN A 28 -17.41 7.15 4.35
N HIS A 29 -17.63 5.93 3.84
CA HIS A 29 -18.37 5.68 2.60
C HIS A 29 -19.77 5.14 2.80
N SER A 30 -20.05 4.44 3.91
CA SER A 30 -21.40 3.99 4.25
C SER A 30 -22.38 5.15 4.46
N ASN A 31 -21.87 6.35 4.76
CA ASN A 31 -22.64 7.59 4.88
C ASN A 31 -22.83 8.34 3.55
N ALA A 32 -22.26 7.86 2.45
CA ALA A 32 -22.54 8.37 1.11
C ALA A 32 -23.80 7.68 0.55
N GLU A 33 -24.50 8.33 -0.39
CA GLU A 33 -25.61 7.75 -1.16
C GLU A 33 -25.34 6.27 -1.52
N PRO A 34 -26.31 5.35 -1.44
CA PRO A 34 -26.14 3.94 -1.78
C PRO A 34 -25.40 3.77 -3.10
N GLY A 35 -24.09 3.50 -3.00
CA GLY A 35 -23.16 3.55 -4.11
C GLY A 35 -23.13 2.24 -4.88
N THR A 36 -22.74 2.32 -6.14
CA THR A 36 -22.63 1.20 -7.09
C THR A 36 -21.53 0.20 -6.74
N ALA A 37 -20.63 0.48 -5.80
CA ALA A 37 -19.58 -0.45 -5.39
C ALA A 37 -20.12 -1.69 -4.66
N ALA A 38 -20.29 -2.79 -5.41
CA ALA A 38 -20.72 -4.08 -4.88
C ALA A 38 -19.56 -5.06 -4.60
N ALA A 39 -18.31 -4.63 -4.74
CA ALA A 39 -17.14 -5.46 -4.47
C ALA A 39 -15.95 -4.67 -3.93
N GLU A 40 -15.22 -5.30 -3.00
CA GLU A 40 -13.96 -4.79 -2.48
C GLU A 40 -12.83 -5.81 -2.65
N ALA A 41 -11.62 -5.33 -2.90
CA ALA A 41 -10.40 -6.12 -2.88
C ALA A 41 -9.39 -5.45 -1.96
N LEU A 42 -8.79 -6.23 -1.05
CA LEU A 42 -7.86 -5.73 -0.04
C LEU A 42 -6.57 -6.53 -0.03
N PHE A 43 -5.47 -5.85 0.27
CA PHE A 43 -4.17 -6.45 0.52
C PHE A 43 -3.52 -5.80 1.74
N ILE A 44 -3.02 -6.63 2.65
CA ILE A 44 -2.23 -6.18 3.81
C ILE A 44 -0.87 -6.86 3.72
N GLY A 45 0.17 -6.08 3.45
CA GLY A 45 1.54 -6.54 3.49
C GLY A 45 2.12 -6.38 4.89
N ARG A 46 2.88 -7.37 5.35
CA ARG A 46 3.60 -7.34 6.62
C ARG A 46 5.08 -7.64 6.40
N VAL A 47 5.92 -7.06 7.25
CA VAL A 47 7.36 -7.34 7.22
C VAL A 47 7.61 -8.78 7.67
N ARG A 48 8.41 -9.53 6.89
CA ARG A 48 8.81 -10.90 7.24
C ARG A 48 9.90 -10.88 8.32
N ALA A 49 10.03 -11.96 9.07
CA ALA A 49 11.11 -12.13 10.06
C ALA A 49 12.47 -12.51 9.43
N GLN A 50 12.51 -12.65 8.10
CA GLN A 50 13.69 -13.04 7.34
C GLN A 50 14.02 -11.96 6.33
N ALA A 51 15.31 -11.64 6.24
CA ALA A 51 15.92 -10.76 5.26
C ALA A 51 15.92 -11.43 3.88
N SER A 52 16.30 -10.67 2.85
CA SER A 52 16.30 -11.15 1.47
C SER A 52 17.31 -12.28 1.21
N ASP A 53 18.35 -12.41 2.05
CA ASP A 53 19.32 -13.51 2.03
C ASP A 53 18.96 -14.68 2.97
N GLY A 54 17.79 -14.64 3.59
CA GLY A 54 17.29 -15.68 4.49
C GLY A 54 17.71 -15.55 5.95
N ALA A 55 18.58 -14.61 6.32
CA ALA A 55 18.94 -14.44 7.72
C ALA A 55 17.83 -13.75 8.53
N ALA A 56 17.93 -13.78 9.87
CA ALA A 56 16.96 -13.11 10.74
C ALA A 56 16.98 -11.58 10.55
N LEU A 57 15.80 -11.02 10.29
CA LEU A 57 15.56 -9.58 10.16
C LEU A 57 15.05 -9.02 11.49
N THR A 58 15.64 -7.94 11.97
CA THR A 58 15.18 -7.24 13.19
C THR A 58 14.31 -6.02 12.86
N ALA A 59 14.55 -5.36 11.72
CA ALA A 59 13.69 -4.31 11.18
C ALA A 59 13.89 -4.15 9.68
N LEU A 60 12.82 -3.77 8.97
CA LEU A 60 12.90 -3.17 7.64
C LEU A 60 12.75 -1.66 7.79
N GLU A 61 13.68 -0.89 7.26
CA GLU A 61 13.59 0.56 7.23
C GLU A 61 13.32 1.04 5.81
N LEU A 62 12.34 1.94 5.69
CA LEU A 62 11.99 2.55 4.42
C LEU A 62 12.24 4.05 4.45
N GLU A 63 13.09 4.49 3.53
CA GLU A 63 13.27 5.89 3.22
C GLU A 63 12.55 6.24 1.91
N HIS A 64 12.24 7.52 1.75
CA HIS A 64 11.48 8.03 0.61
C HIS A 64 11.88 9.48 0.35
N TYR A 65 11.53 10.02 -0.83
CA TYR A 65 11.73 11.43 -1.13
C TYR A 65 10.42 12.18 -0.85
N PRO A 66 10.35 12.99 0.21
CA PRO A 66 9.12 13.69 0.58
C PRO A 66 8.57 14.52 -0.57
N GLY A 67 7.27 14.41 -0.80
CA GLY A 67 6.55 15.09 -1.89
C GLY A 67 6.61 14.38 -3.24
N MET A 68 7.76 13.80 -3.63
CA MET A 68 7.84 13.05 -4.90
C MET A 68 7.15 11.69 -4.78
N THR A 69 7.39 10.97 -3.68
CA THR A 69 6.77 9.66 -3.46
C THR A 69 5.25 9.78 -3.45
N GLU A 70 4.69 10.74 -2.71
CA GLU A 70 3.26 10.98 -2.62
C GLU A 70 2.66 11.38 -3.98
N ARG A 71 3.36 12.20 -4.77
CA ARG A 71 2.94 12.56 -6.13
C ARG A 71 2.92 11.35 -7.05
N GLN A 72 3.94 10.51 -7.00
CA GLN A 72 4.01 9.29 -7.82
C GLN A 72 2.89 8.32 -7.42
N LEU A 73 2.66 8.11 -6.13
CA LEU A 73 1.57 7.27 -5.63
C LEU A 73 0.19 7.78 -6.08
N ASN A 74 -0.04 9.08 -6.00
CA ASN A 74 -1.27 9.70 -6.51
C ASN A 74 -1.45 9.48 -8.01
N ALA A 75 -0.38 9.65 -8.80
CA ALA A 75 -0.42 9.43 -10.24
C ALA A 75 -0.74 7.97 -10.59
N LEU A 76 -0.08 7.02 -9.92
CA LEU A 76 -0.31 5.58 -10.12
C LEU A 76 -1.75 5.18 -9.72
N ALA A 77 -2.21 5.62 -8.55
CA ALA A 77 -3.57 5.37 -8.08
C ALA A 77 -4.61 5.95 -9.03
N THR A 78 -4.42 7.19 -9.48
CA THR A 78 -5.32 7.85 -10.44
C THR A 78 -5.40 7.07 -11.75
N ALA A 79 -4.25 6.76 -12.35
CA ALA A 79 -4.19 6.05 -13.63
C ALA A 79 -4.82 4.65 -13.53
N CYS A 80 -4.51 3.91 -12.45
CA CYS A 80 -5.04 2.59 -12.22
C CYS A 80 -6.56 2.61 -12.00
N SER A 81 -7.04 3.51 -11.14
CA SER A 81 -8.47 3.63 -10.86
C SER A 81 -9.27 4.03 -12.10
N GLN A 82 -8.77 4.96 -12.91
CA GLN A 82 -9.39 5.32 -14.18
C GLN A 82 -9.44 4.14 -15.17
N ARG A 83 -8.33 3.39 -15.30
CA ARG A 83 -8.24 2.25 -16.22
C ARG A 83 -9.25 1.15 -15.89
N HIS A 84 -9.47 0.89 -14.59
CA HIS A 84 -10.37 -0.18 -14.15
C HIS A 84 -11.79 0.29 -13.83
N GLY A 85 -12.08 1.60 -13.89
CA GLY A 85 -13.38 2.15 -13.52
C GLY A 85 -13.70 1.96 -12.03
N VAL A 86 -12.69 2.15 -11.18
CA VAL A 86 -12.78 2.02 -9.72
C VAL A 86 -13.27 3.31 -9.11
N GLU A 87 -14.17 3.20 -8.13
CA GLU A 87 -14.77 4.37 -7.46
C GLU A 87 -13.87 4.90 -6.35
N ARG A 88 -13.22 4.00 -5.59
CA ARG A 88 -12.43 4.39 -4.41
C ARG A 88 -11.19 3.54 -4.25
N CYS A 89 -10.12 4.17 -3.77
CA CYS A 89 -8.84 3.53 -3.49
C CYS A 89 -8.25 4.07 -2.18
N LEU A 90 -7.74 3.17 -1.35
CA LEU A 90 -6.93 3.44 -0.16
C LEU A 90 -5.53 2.88 -0.37
N ILE A 91 -4.51 3.68 -0.13
CA ILE A 91 -3.11 3.25 -0.02
C ILE A 91 -2.54 3.82 1.27
N LEU A 92 -2.23 2.94 2.23
CA LEU A 92 -1.45 3.30 3.41
C LEU A 92 -0.11 2.58 3.30
N HIS A 93 1.00 3.31 3.44
CA HIS A 93 2.33 2.71 3.42
C HIS A 93 3.18 3.22 4.58
N ARG A 94 3.89 2.32 5.27
CA ARG A 94 4.84 2.69 6.33
C ARG A 94 6.12 3.26 5.74
N ILE A 95 6.67 4.26 6.42
CA ILE A 95 8.05 4.74 6.25
C ILE A 95 8.78 4.66 7.60
N GLY A 96 10.10 4.79 7.58
CA GLY A 96 10.96 4.59 8.75
C GLY A 96 11.10 3.10 9.11
N ARG A 97 11.47 2.81 10.36
CA ARG A 97 11.67 1.45 10.85
C ARG A 97 10.33 0.73 11.12
N VAL A 98 10.23 -0.48 10.58
CA VAL A 98 9.07 -1.37 10.67
C VAL A 98 9.55 -2.75 11.11
N LEU A 99 8.96 -3.27 12.17
CA LEU A 99 9.39 -4.54 12.77
C LEU A 99 8.73 -5.75 12.08
N PRO A 100 9.35 -6.94 12.13
CA PRO A 100 8.71 -8.18 11.68
C PRO A 100 7.29 -8.36 12.24
N GLY A 101 6.35 -8.74 11.37
CA GLY A 101 4.94 -8.90 11.68
C GLY A 101 4.10 -7.62 11.63
N GLU A 102 4.73 -6.44 11.69
CA GLU A 102 4.01 -5.17 11.54
C GLU A 102 3.49 -4.98 10.11
N ALA A 103 2.32 -4.35 10.00
CA ALA A 103 1.77 -3.94 8.71
C ALA A 103 2.65 -2.84 8.11
N ILE A 104 3.11 -3.08 6.89
CA ILE A 104 3.89 -2.14 6.09
C ILE A 104 3.04 -1.46 5.02
N VAL A 105 2.04 -2.16 4.49
CA VAL A 105 1.16 -1.60 3.46
C VAL A 105 -0.27 -2.11 3.63
N LEU A 106 -1.24 -1.24 3.37
CA LEU A 106 -2.64 -1.58 3.12
C LEU A 106 -3.03 -0.98 1.78
N VAL A 107 -3.52 -1.81 0.87
CA VAL A 107 -4.22 -1.36 -0.35
C VAL A 107 -5.66 -1.87 -0.26
N ALA A 108 -6.64 -0.99 -0.44
CA ALA A 108 -8.05 -1.36 -0.51
C ALA A 108 -8.73 -0.67 -1.69
N ILE A 109 -9.55 -1.41 -2.42
CA ILE A 109 -10.23 -0.96 -3.65
C ILE A 109 -11.71 -1.27 -3.51
N ALA A 110 -12.57 -0.29 -3.81
CA ALA A 110 -14.01 -0.49 -3.95
C ALA A 110 -14.43 -0.23 -5.41
N ALA A 111 -15.17 -1.18 -5.98
CA ALA A 111 -15.64 -1.13 -7.37
C ALA A 111 -17.00 -1.81 -7.53
N ASP A 112 -17.67 -1.53 -8.65
CA ASP A 112 -18.94 -2.15 -9.03
C ASP A 112 -18.88 -3.69 -9.07
N ARG A 113 -17.75 -4.25 -9.50
CA ARG A 113 -17.58 -5.70 -9.67
C ARG A 113 -16.24 -6.19 -9.16
N ARG A 114 -16.20 -7.46 -8.77
CA ARG A 114 -14.99 -8.14 -8.27
C ARG A 114 -13.79 -8.04 -9.21
N GLY A 115 -14.03 -8.13 -10.53
CA GLY A 115 -12.97 -8.14 -11.54
C GLY A 115 -12.16 -6.84 -11.55
N PRO A 116 -12.81 -5.68 -11.74
CA PRO A 116 -12.18 -4.37 -11.54
C PRO A 116 -11.44 -4.21 -10.20
N ALA A 117 -12.08 -4.57 -9.09
CA ALA A 117 -11.49 -4.44 -7.76
C ALA A 117 -10.18 -5.24 -7.64
N GLN A 118 -10.20 -6.52 -8.04
CA GLN A 118 -9.05 -7.42 -7.98
C GLN A 118 -7.90 -6.95 -8.87
N ARG A 119 -8.19 -6.61 -10.13
CA ARG A 119 -7.14 -6.18 -11.09
C ARG A 119 -6.50 -4.86 -10.69
N CYS A 120 -7.30 -3.89 -10.24
CA CYS A 120 -6.76 -2.61 -9.77
C CYS A 120 -5.89 -2.81 -8.53
N CYS A 121 -6.33 -3.62 -7.57
CA CYS A 121 -5.53 -3.92 -6.38
C CYS A 121 -4.20 -4.58 -6.77
N GLN A 122 -4.22 -5.61 -7.63
CA GLN A 122 -3.02 -6.29 -8.09
C GLN A 122 -2.06 -5.36 -8.84
N GLU A 123 -2.57 -4.55 -9.76
CA GLU A 123 -1.75 -3.63 -10.54
C GLU A 123 -1.10 -2.57 -9.64
N LEU A 124 -1.82 -2.04 -8.65
CA LEU A 124 -1.25 -1.10 -7.68
C LEU A 124 -0.16 -1.73 -6.81
N LEU A 125 -0.30 -3.01 -6.43
CA LEU A 125 0.75 -3.71 -5.68
C LEU A 125 2.03 -3.86 -6.51
N GLU A 126 1.90 -4.20 -7.79
CA GLU A 126 3.05 -4.28 -8.69
C GLU A 126 3.68 -2.91 -8.94
N ALA A 127 2.88 -1.86 -9.11
CA ALA A 127 3.36 -0.49 -9.25
C ALA A 127 4.05 0.01 -7.97
N LEU A 128 3.48 -0.24 -6.79
CA LEU A 128 4.10 0.09 -5.49
C LEU A 128 5.45 -0.59 -5.30
N LYS A 129 5.61 -1.78 -5.86
CA LYS A 129 6.86 -2.51 -5.83
C LYS A 129 7.90 -1.87 -6.76
N HIS A 130 7.55 -1.60 -8.02
CA HIS A 130 8.51 -1.25 -9.07
C HIS A 130 8.70 0.25 -9.33
N GLU A 131 7.66 1.05 -9.08
CA GLU A 131 7.60 2.44 -9.52
C GLU A 131 7.59 3.43 -8.35
N ALA A 132 7.25 2.98 -7.14
CA ALA A 132 7.26 3.85 -5.97
C ALA A 132 8.71 4.08 -5.47
N PRO A 133 9.15 5.34 -5.32
CA PRO A 133 10.52 5.67 -4.94
C PRO A 133 10.72 5.46 -3.43
N PHE A 134 10.85 4.20 -3.03
CA PHE A 134 11.23 3.76 -1.68
C PHE A 134 12.60 3.09 -1.70
N TRP A 135 13.45 3.47 -0.76
CA TRP A 135 14.72 2.78 -0.50
C TRP A 135 14.58 1.92 0.74
N LYS A 136 14.98 0.66 0.65
CA LYS A 136 14.79 -0.35 1.70
C LYS A 136 16.12 -0.73 2.31
N ARG A 137 16.20 -0.69 3.63
CA ARG A 137 17.35 -1.14 4.42
C ARG A 137 16.91 -2.24 5.39
N GLU A 138 17.56 -3.39 5.32
CA GLU A 138 17.34 -4.53 6.20
C GLU A 138 18.32 -4.46 7.39
N TRP A 139 17.78 -4.48 8.61
CA TRP A 139 18.56 -4.49 9.85
C TRP A 139 18.65 -5.88 10.44
N ARG A 140 19.82 -6.21 10.96
CA ARG A 140 20.13 -7.51 11.61
C ARG A 140 20.34 -7.36 13.12
N ALA A 141 20.51 -8.49 13.80
CA ALA A 141 20.70 -8.53 15.25
C ALA A 141 22.04 -7.94 15.71
N ASP A 142 23.05 -7.96 14.85
CA ASP A 142 24.36 -7.32 15.08
C ASP A 142 24.32 -5.78 14.91
N GLY A 143 23.15 -5.23 14.55
CA GLY A 143 22.97 -3.80 14.28
C GLY A 143 23.44 -3.38 12.88
N ASN A 144 23.90 -4.29 12.03
CA ASN A 144 24.28 -3.97 10.66
C ASN A 144 23.04 -3.76 9.78
N GLY A 145 22.98 -2.62 9.11
CA GLY A 145 21.91 -2.24 8.19
C GLY A 145 22.39 -2.32 6.75
N GLN A 146 21.79 -3.21 5.95
CA GLN A 146 22.16 -3.40 4.54
C GLN A 146 21.09 -2.83 3.62
N TRP A 147 21.49 -1.96 2.70
CA TRP A 147 20.62 -1.46 1.65
C TRP A 147 20.35 -2.55 0.63
N ILE A 148 19.09 -2.75 0.27
CA ILE A 148 18.70 -3.71 -0.75
C ILE A 148 18.73 -2.99 -2.11
N THR A 149 19.53 -3.52 -3.03
CA THR A 149 19.51 -3.11 -4.44
C THR A 149 18.59 -4.05 -5.22
N GLY A 150 17.45 -3.56 -5.67
CA GLY A 150 16.49 -4.31 -6.48
C GLY A 150 15.26 -4.82 -5.73
N ASN A 151 14.26 -5.26 -6.48
CA ASN A 151 12.99 -5.74 -5.93
C ASN A 151 12.99 -7.25 -5.78
N THR A 152 12.67 -7.75 -4.58
CA THR A 152 12.49 -9.19 -4.35
C THR A 152 11.24 -9.70 -5.08
N PRO A 153 11.31 -10.77 -5.89
CA PRO A 153 10.12 -11.50 -6.35
C PRO A 153 9.30 -12.02 -5.15
N TRP A 154 8.00 -12.23 -5.37
CA TRP A 154 7.10 -12.71 -4.31
C TRP A 154 7.52 -14.09 -3.80
#